data_AF-A0A7X8K165-F1
#
_entry.id   AF-A0A7X8K165-F1
#
_cell.length_a   1.000
_cell.length_b   1.000
_cell.length_c   1.000
_cell.angle_alpha   90.00
_cell.angle_beta   90.00
_cell.angle_gamma   90.00
#
_symmetry.space_group_name_H-M   'P 1'
#
loop_
_entity.id
_entity.type
_entity.pdbx_description
1 polymer ?
#
loop_
_entity_poly.entity_id
_entity_poly.type
_entity_poly.pdbx_seq_one_letter_code
_entity_poly.pdbx_strand_id
1 'polypeptide(L)'
;MSRIVFRVLHLKALLAAGIGVLGLLLVVATSLYYVNLKIVYQVGLSQAFDWKLSGKIIAVDPGHGGYDPGAKGAGGTLEKDLNLAIALKLKEALE
;
A
#
# COMPACT_ATOMS: atom_id res chain seq x y z
N MET A 1 31.48 -56.98 8.55
CA MET A 1 31.10 -56.13 7.40
C MET A 1 32.35 -55.53 6.79
N SER A 2 32.55 -55.59 5.46
CA SER A 2 33.80 -55.12 4.85
C SER A 2 33.90 -53.58 4.88
N ARG A 3 35.13 -53.05 4.97
CA ARG A 3 35.39 -51.60 4.96
C ARG A 3 34.79 -50.89 3.73
N ILE A 4 34.63 -51.61 2.62
CA ILE A 4 34.02 -51.13 1.38
C ILE A 4 32.51 -50.93 1.55
N VAL A 5 31.79 -51.91 2.12
CA VAL A 5 30.34 -51.84 2.33
C VAL A 5 29.99 -50.69 3.30
N PHE A 6 30.78 -50.51 4.36
CA PHE A 6 30.58 -49.40 5.29
C PHE A 6 30.75 -48.02 4.62
N ARG A 7 31.78 -47.85 3.78
CA ARG A 7 32.01 -46.60 3.04
C ARG A 7 30.87 -46.28 2.05
N VAL A 8 30.34 -47.30 1.37
CA VAL A 8 29.21 -47.13 0.44
C VAL A 8 27.92 -46.74 1.16
N LEU A 9 27.62 -47.37 2.31
CA LEU A 9 26.46 -47.03 3.14
C LEU A 9 26.56 -45.60 3.69
N HIS A 10 27.74 -45.23 4.20
CA HIS A 10 27.99 -43.89 4.71
C HIS A 10 27.85 -42.82 3.63
N LEU A 11 28.38 -43.07 2.42
CA LEU A 11 28.25 -42.14 1.28
C LEU A 11 26.78 -41.94 0.85
N LYS A 12 25.97 -43.00 0.81
CA LYS A 12 24.53 -42.89 0.50
C LYS A 12 23.77 -42.07 1.55
N ALA A 13 24.11 -42.23 2.83
CA ALA A 13 23.51 -41.45 3.91
C ALA A 13 23.86 -39.96 3.81
N LEU A 14 25.11 -39.62 3.47
CA LEU A 14 25.53 -38.24 3.25
C LEU A 14 24.83 -37.60 2.04
N LEU A 15 24.66 -38.34 0.94
CA LEU A 15 23.92 -37.87 -0.23
C LEU A 15 22.44 -37.62 0.08
N ALA A 16 21.79 -38.53 0.82
CA ALA A 16 20.40 -38.36 1.24
C ALA A 16 20.22 -37.15 2.16
N ALA A 17 21.12 -36.96 3.13
CA ALA A 17 21.12 -35.80 4.00
C ALA A 17 21.33 -34.49 3.21
N GLY A 18 22.21 -34.49 2.21
CA GLY A 18 22.45 -33.34 1.34
C GLY A 18 21.20 -32.91 0.55
N ILE A 19 20.46 -33.86 -0.01
CA ILE A 19 19.20 -33.59 -0.73
C ILE A 19 18.14 -33.00 0.22
N GLY A 20 18.03 -33.53 1.43
CA GLY A 20 17.10 -33.01 2.44
C GLY A 20 17.41 -31.57 2.85
N VAL A 21 18.69 -31.25 3.06
CA VAL A 21 19.14 -29.88 3.36
C VAL A 21 18.86 -28.95 2.17
N LEU A 22 19.14 -29.37 0.94
CA LEU A 22 18.88 -28.56 -0.25
C LEU A 22 17.38 -28.26 -0.44
N GLY A 23 16.53 -29.26 -0.19
CA GLY A 23 15.07 -29.08 -0.22
C GLY A 23 14.58 -28.11 0.85
N LEU A 24 15.10 -28.21 2.07
CA LEU A 24 14.77 -27.27 3.14
C LEU A 24 15.20 -25.84 2.80
N LEU A 25 16.41 -25.66 2.25
CA LEU A 25 16.91 -24.36 1.83
C LEU A 25 16.05 -23.75 0.72
N LEU A 26 15.58 -24.55 -0.24
CA LEU A 26 14.65 -24.11 -1.28
C LEU A 26 13.32 -23.63 -0.68
N VAL A 27 12.73 -24.41 0.23
CA VAL A 27 11.48 -24.02 0.90
C VAL A 27 11.64 -22.72 1.68
N VAL A 28 12.74 -22.57 2.43
CA VAL A 28 13.04 -21.34 3.17
C VAL A 28 13.25 -20.16 2.21
N ALA A 29 14.06 -20.31 1.16
CA ALA A 29 14.31 -19.26 0.19
C ALA A 29 13.02 -18.79 -0.51
N THR A 30 12.20 -19.74 -0.95
CA THR A 30 10.90 -19.47 -1.55
C THR A 30 9.95 -18.77 -0.57
N SER A 31 9.89 -19.23 0.69
CA SER A 31 9.08 -18.58 1.72
C SER A 31 9.54 -17.15 2.01
N LEU A 32 10.85 -16.91 2.11
CA LEU A 32 11.41 -15.57 2.30
C LEU A 32 11.09 -14.65 1.12
N TYR A 33 11.20 -15.16 -0.11
CA TYR A 33 10.82 -14.41 -1.31
C TYR A 33 9.34 -14.03 -1.28
N TYR A 34 8.43 -14.97 -0.97
CA TYR A 34 6.99 -14.68 -0.86
C TYR A 34 6.66 -13.67 0.23
N VAL A 35 7.31 -13.74 1.40
CA VAL A 35 7.12 -12.77 2.50
C VAL A 35 7.63 -11.39 2.09
N ASN A 36 8.82 -11.31 1.48
CA ASN A 36 9.38 -10.04 1.00
C ASN A 36 8.46 -9.39 -0.03
N LEU A 37 7.95 -10.18 -0.98
CA LEU A 37 7.01 -9.71 -1.99
C LEU A 37 5.75 -9.12 -1.35
N LYS A 38 5.13 -9.83 -0.39
CA LYS A 38 3.96 -9.32 0.35
C LYS A 38 4.24 -8.00 1.08
N ILE A 39 5.40 -7.90 1.74
CA ILE A 39 5.79 -6.67 2.46
C ILE A 39 5.92 -5.51 1.49
N VAL A 40 6.62 -5.68 0.36
CA VAL A 40 6.80 -4.61 -0.64
C VAL A 40 5.44 -4.15 -1.18
N TYR A 41 4.54 -5.07 -1.50
CA TYR A 41 3.18 -4.71 -1.95
C TYR A 41 2.39 -3.95 -0.88
N GLN A 42 2.42 -4.39 0.39
CA GLN A 42 1.69 -3.72 1.47
C GLN A 42 2.27 -2.35 1.82
N VAL A 43 3.59 -2.23 1.89
CA VAL A 43 4.26 -0.94 2.15
C VAL A 43 4.01 0.04 1.01
N GLY A 44 4.11 -0.40 -0.25
CA GLY A 44 3.82 0.43 -1.42
C GLY A 44 2.38 0.94 -1.44
N LEU A 45 1.40 0.09 -1.12
CA LEU A 45 0.00 0.50 -0.97
C LEU A 45 -0.15 1.50 0.18
N SER A 46 0.45 1.25 1.34
CA SER A 46 0.33 2.15 2.49
C SER A 46 0.90 3.56 2.23
N GLN A 47 1.96 3.69 1.44
CA GLN A 47 2.52 4.99 1.06
C GLN A 47 1.69 5.70 -0.02
N ALA A 48 1.07 4.94 -0.94
CA ALA A 48 0.15 5.49 -1.92
C ALA A 48 -1.17 5.97 -1.28
N PHE A 49 -1.62 5.28 -0.23
CA PHE A 49 -2.79 5.61 0.58
C PHE A 49 -2.43 6.39 1.86
N ASP A 50 -1.24 6.98 1.94
CA ASP A 50 -0.96 7.98 2.96
C ASP A 50 -1.92 9.12 2.71
N TRP A 51 -2.92 9.22 3.57
CA TRP A 51 -4.08 10.05 3.39
C TRP A 51 -3.73 11.50 3.65
N LYS A 52 -2.63 12.06 3.09
CA LYS A 52 -1.89 13.31 3.37
C LYS A 52 -2.56 14.42 4.19
N LEU A 53 -3.87 14.52 4.12
CA LEU A 53 -4.78 15.43 4.79
C LEU A 53 -5.43 14.91 6.10
N SER A 54 -5.40 13.61 6.46
CA SER A 54 -6.07 13.19 7.70
C SER A 54 -5.34 13.70 8.93
N GLY A 55 -6.11 13.86 10.02
CA GLY A 55 -5.68 14.59 11.20
C GLY A 55 -5.31 16.06 10.96
N LYS A 56 -5.46 16.59 9.73
CA LYS A 56 -5.31 18.02 9.46
C LYS A 56 -6.66 18.71 9.63
N ILE A 57 -6.61 19.91 10.18
CA ILE A 57 -7.75 20.82 10.18
C ILE A 57 -7.62 21.66 8.91
N ILE A 58 -8.65 21.60 8.05
CA ILE A 58 -8.69 22.33 6.78
C ILE A 58 -9.83 23.34 6.86
N ALA A 59 -9.49 24.62 6.74
CA ALA A 59 -10.48 25.69 6.62
C ALA A 59 -10.82 25.87 5.13
N VAL A 60 -12.13 25.86 4.82
CA VAL A 60 -12.65 26.13 3.48
C VAL A 60 -13.43 27.44 3.55
N ASP A 61 -13.00 28.44 2.79
CA ASP A 61 -13.59 29.78 2.77
C ASP A 61 -14.30 30.04 1.43
N PRO A 62 -15.63 29.86 1.34
CA PRO A 62 -16.38 30.23 0.15
C PRO A 62 -16.47 31.77 0.07
N GLY A 63 -15.74 32.36 -0.88
CA GLY A 63 -15.72 33.80 -1.08
C GLY A 63 -17.09 34.40 -1.41
N HIS A 64 -17.25 35.69 -1.08
CA HIS A 64 -18.50 36.47 -1.13
C HIS A 64 -19.55 35.98 -0.12
N GLY A 65 -20.78 36.51 -0.20
CA GLY A 65 -21.87 36.10 0.69
C GLY A 65 -22.77 37.25 1.12
N GLY A 66 -23.98 36.89 1.57
CA GLY A 66 -24.97 37.86 2.01
C GLY A 66 -25.29 38.88 0.92
N TYR A 67 -24.99 40.15 1.20
CA TYR A 67 -25.24 41.28 0.30
C TYR A 67 -24.28 41.32 -0.89
N ASP A 68 -23.05 40.81 -0.77
CA ASP A 68 -22.09 40.78 -1.87
C ASP A 68 -22.31 39.50 -2.69
N PRO A 69 -22.86 39.58 -3.92
CA PRO A 69 -23.06 38.42 -4.76
C PRO A 69 -21.78 37.95 -5.45
N GLY A 70 -20.72 38.76 -5.45
CA GLY A 70 -19.58 38.61 -6.35
C GLY A 70 -19.97 38.78 -7.82
N ALA A 71 -19.24 38.12 -8.71
CA ALA A 71 -19.52 38.15 -10.14
C ALA A 71 -20.89 37.52 -10.47
N LYS A 72 -21.52 38.05 -11.53
CA LYS A 72 -22.76 37.53 -12.08
C LYS A 72 -22.52 36.97 -13.48
N GLY A 73 -22.81 35.68 -13.67
CA GLY A 73 -22.72 35.03 -14.97
C GLY A 73 -23.82 35.47 -15.94
N ALA A 74 -23.63 35.22 -17.23
CA ALA A 74 -24.59 35.58 -18.28
C ALA A 74 -26.01 35.01 -18.06
N GLY A 75 -26.11 33.83 -17.42
CA GLY A 75 -27.37 33.19 -17.05
C GLY A 75 -27.95 33.62 -15.70
N GLY A 76 -27.32 34.58 -15.01
CA GLY A 76 -27.77 35.07 -13.70
C GLY A 76 -27.20 34.34 -12.49
N THR A 77 -26.37 33.31 -12.68
CA THR A 77 -25.64 32.63 -11.61
C THR A 77 -24.79 33.63 -10.81
N LEU A 78 -24.86 33.55 -9.48
CA LEU A 78 -24.05 34.37 -8.58
C LEU A 78 -22.84 33.59 -8.09
N GLU A 79 -21.69 34.26 -8.05
CA GLU A 79 -20.44 33.67 -7.59
C GLU A 79 -20.55 33.11 -6.17
N LYS A 80 -21.19 33.84 -5.25
CA LYS A 80 -21.40 33.38 -3.86
C LYS A 80 -22.08 32.00 -3.77
N ASP A 81 -23.07 31.75 -4.65
CA ASP A 81 -23.87 30.53 -4.61
C ASP A 81 -23.05 29.35 -5.15
N LEU A 82 -22.25 29.60 -6.20
CA LEU A 82 -21.34 28.62 -6.78
C LEU A 82 -20.21 28.27 -5.81
N ASN A 83 -19.57 29.27 -5.20
CA ASN A 83 -18.50 29.07 -4.23
C ASN A 83 -18.96 28.26 -3.03
N LEU A 84 -20.14 28.58 -2.48
CA LEU A 84 -20.72 27.81 -1.37
C LEU A 84 -21.01 26.36 -1.77
N ALA A 85 -21.60 26.14 -2.95
CA ALA A 85 -21.88 24.79 -3.44
C ALA A 85 -20.60 23.95 -3.62
N ILE A 86 -19.53 24.56 -4.13
CA ILE A 86 -18.21 23.91 -4.26
C ILE A 86 -17.61 23.63 -2.89
N ALA A 87 -17.64 24.59 -1.96
CA ALA A 87 -17.11 24.43 -0.61
C ALA A 87 -17.80 23.29 0.16
N LEU A 88 -19.12 23.14 0.03
CA LEU A 88 -19.86 22.05 0.66
C LEU A 88 -19.49 20.68 0.07
N LYS A 89 -19.33 20.59 -1.26
CA LYS A 89 -18.85 19.37 -1.92
C LYS A 89 -17.42 19.01 -1.51
N LEU A 90 -16.55 20.02 -1.39
CA LEU A 90 -15.19 19.83 -0.94
C LEU A 90 -15.14 19.36 0.51
N LYS A 91 -15.97 19.96 1.39
CA LYS A 91 -16.13 19.50 2.78
C LYS A 91 -16.52 18.02 2.82
N GLU A 92 -17.54 17.62 2.07
CA GLU A 92 -18.00 16.22 2.01
C GLU A 92 -16.90 15.27 1.50
N ALA A 93 -16.02 15.72 0.59
CA ALA A 93 -14.91 14.93 0.10
C ALA A 93 -13.72 14.85 1.08
N LEU A 94 -13.66 15.71 2.10
CA LEU A 94 -12.60 15.78 3.09
C LEU A 94 -12.98 15.12 4.44
N GLU A 95 -14.27 14.89 4.69
CA GLU A 95 -14.82 14.18 5.87
C GLU A 95 -14.91 12.66 5.65
#